data_AF-A0A0J9SL32-F1
#
_entry.id   AF-A0A0J9SL32-F1
#
_cell.length_a   1.000
_cell.length_b   1.000
_cell.length_c   1.000
_cell.angle_alpha   90.00
_cell.angle_beta   90.00
_cell.angle_gamma   90.00
#
_symmetry.space_group_name_H-M   'P 1'
#
loop_
_entity.id
_entity.type
_entity.pdbx_description
1 polymer ?
#
loop_
_entity_poly.entity_id
_entity_poly.type
_entity_poly.pdbx_seq_one_letter_code
_entity_poly.pdbx_strand_id
1 'polypeptide(L)'
;MFVSLYNYSKRQCQDNLRSKDCEKYPEFMNFWLNYKLKKTGYSEAEQKQFYIEMTSNYEKFIDDNILENKLYVIVEKYFNNMNTLYQLYKMLYSPSELKYKKCDDFMDDFKKIYNEGLKKCYLHGDTNLGNGLESFKKIYESNKLEKLTLCNGPKVPTLPELSLVDTKHNNKLKKSNIASELLQYKYEYSMDNLPKINDNYV
;
A
#
# COMPACT_ATOMS: atom_id res chain seq x y z
N MET A 1 -5.51 24.62 2.54
CA MET A 1 -4.70 23.42 2.20
C MET A 1 -5.47 22.42 1.34
N PHE A 2 -6.68 21.95 1.73
CA PHE A 2 -7.46 20.98 0.92
C PHE A 2 -7.79 21.48 -0.49
N VAL A 3 -8.38 22.69 -0.61
CA VAL A 3 -8.70 23.30 -1.91
C VAL A 3 -7.48 23.45 -2.81
N SER A 4 -6.35 23.85 -2.23
CA SER A 4 -5.07 23.99 -2.96
C SER A 4 -4.59 22.64 -3.50
N LEU A 5 -4.67 21.57 -2.69
CA LEU A 5 -4.33 20.22 -3.12
C LEU A 5 -5.26 19.73 -4.23
N TYR A 6 -6.58 19.94 -4.07
CA TYR A 6 -7.58 19.61 -5.09
C TYR A 6 -7.29 20.29 -6.43
N ASN A 7 -7.11 21.62 -6.42
CA ASN A 7 -6.85 22.39 -7.64
C ASN A 7 -5.55 21.95 -8.32
N TYR A 8 -4.51 21.62 -7.55
CA TYR A 8 -3.26 21.11 -8.09
C TYR A 8 -3.43 19.72 -8.73
N SER A 9 -4.09 18.79 -8.04
CA SER A 9 -4.39 17.45 -8.56
C SER A 9 -5.25 17.51 -9.82
N LYS A 10 -6.28 18.36 -9.84
CA LYS A 10 -7.13 18.58 -11.01
C LYS A 10 -6.33 19.10 -12.20
N ARG A 11 -5.48 20.12 -12.00
CA ARG A 11 -4.65 20.70 -13.07
C ARG A 11 -3.70 19.66 -13.67
N GLN A 12 -2.99 18.91 -12.82
CA GLN A 12 -2.12 17.82 -13.27
C GLN A 12 -2.84 16.77 -14.13
N CYS A 13 -4.15 16.60 -13.89
CA CYS A 13 -4.99 15.67 -14.63
C CYS A 13 -5.61 16.23 -15.90
N GLN A 14 -5.90 17.53 -15.95
CA GLN A 14 -6.29 18.22 -17.19
C GLN A 14 -5.15 18.22 -18.22
N ASP A 15 -3.91 18.34 -17.74
CA ASP A 15 -2.73 18.30 -18.62
C ASP A 15 -2.41 16.86 -19.11
N ASN A 16 -3.01 15.83 -18.50
CA ASN A 16 -2.79 14.40 -18.79
C ASN A 16 -4.11 13.61 -18.97
N LEU A 17 -5.02 14.11 -19.81
CA LEU A 17 -6.39 13.58 -20.05
C LEU A 17 -6.53 12.07 -20.38
N ARG A 18 -5.44 11.34 -20.61
CA ARG A 18 -5.44 9.89 -20.92
C ARG A 18 -4.92 9.00 -19.79
N SER A 19 -4.57 9.57 -18.65
CA SER A 19 -4.06 8.79 -17.52
C SER A 19 -5.23 8.19 -16.73
N LYS A 20 -5.25 6.85 -16.61
CA LYS A 20 -6.17 6.13 -15.71
C LYS A 20 -6.02 6.53 -14.24
N ASP A 21 -4.90 7.18 -13.89
CA ASP A 21 -4.67 7.67 -12.54
C ASP A 21 -5.47 8.94 -12.25
N CYS A 22 -5.89 9.66 -13.29
CA CYS A 22 -6.75 10.84 -13.16
C CYS A 22 -8.22 10.52 -12.92
N GLU A 23 -8.62 9.26 -13.03
CA GLU A 23 -9.92 8.80 -12.54
C GLU A 23 -9.90 8.60 -11.01
N LYS A 24 -8.72 8.48 -10.39
CA LYS A 24 -8.55 8.06 -8.99
C LYS A 24 -8.19 9.18 -8.02
N TYR A 25 -7.91 10.39 -8.53
CA TYR A 25 -7.56 11.51 -7.64
C TYR A 25 -8.68 11.88 -6.65
N PRO A 26 -10.00 11.77 -6.97
CA PRO A 26 -11.05 12.02 -5.99
C PRO A 26 -10.99 11.05 -4.80
N GLU A 27 -10.74 9.77 -5.05
CA GLU A 27 -10.57 8.75 -4.02
C GLU A 27 -9.32 9.03 -3.17
N PHE A 28 -8.23 9.48 -3.80
CA PHE A 28 -7.04 9.94 -3.08
C PHE A 28 -7.34 11.16 -2.19
N MET A 29 -8.08 12.14 -2.69
CA MET A 29 -8.49 13.32 -1.91
C MET A 29 -9.31 12.92 -0.68
N ASN A 30 -10.25 11.99 -0.85
CA ASN A 30 -11.04 11.48 0.26
C ASN A 30 -10.18 10.74 1.30
N PHE A 31 -9.25 9.90 0.84
CA PHE A 31 -8.31 9.21 1.72
C PHE A 31 -7.42 10.20 2.49
N TRP A 32 -6.85 11.20 1.80
CA TRP A 32 -5.98 12.19 2.42
C TRP A 32 -6.69 12.96 3.54
N LEU A 33 -7.96 13.33 3.32
CA LEU A 33 -8.77 14.02 4.31
C LEU A 33 -9.07 13.13 5.53
N ASN A 34 -9.51 11.89 5.32
CA ASN A 34 -9.66 10.89 6.39
C ASN A 34 -8.37 10.73 7.20
N TYR A 35 -7.21 10.63 6.51
CA TYR A 35 -5.90 10.50 7.14
C TYR A 35 -5.58 11.71 8.03
N LYS A 36 -5.84 12.94 7.55
CA LYS A 36 -5.60 14.16 8.33
C LYS A 36 -6.49 14.25 9.56
N LEU A 37 -7.78 13.94 9.43
CA LEU A 37 -8.72 13.96 10.56
C LEU A 37 -8.32 12.93 11.62
N LYS A 38 -8.08 11.67 11.22
CA LYS A 38 -7.64 10.61 12.13
C LYS A 38 -6.31 10.93 12.80
N LYS A 39 -5.32 11.42 12.04
CA LYS A 39 -4.01 11.82 12.60
C LYS A 39 -4.11 12.93 13.63
N THR A 40 -5.10 13.81 13.49
CA THR A 40 -5.36 14.92 14.43
C THR A 40 -6.17 14.46 15.66
N GLY A 41 -6.65 13.21 15.68
CA GLY A 41 -7.36 12.64 16.82
C GLY A 41 -8.88 12.78 16.77
N TYR A 42 -9.45 13.17 15.62
CA TYR A 42 -10.92 13.24 15.47
C TYR A 42 -11.53 11.84 15.59
N SER A 43 -12.55 11.71 16.43
CA SER A 43 -13.39 10.52 16.54
C SER A 43 -14.17 10.27 15.24
N GLU A 44 -14.76 9.07 15.10
CA GLU A 44 -15.58 8.76 13.94
C GLU A 44 -16.82 9.69 13.83
N ALA A 45 -17.42 10.04 14.98
CA ALA A 45 -18.56 10.95 15.00
C ALA A 45 -18.18 12.36 14.53
N GLU A 46 -17.05 12.89 15.00
CA GLU A 46 -16.56 14.20 14.56
C GLU A 46 -16.14 14.20 13.09
N GLN A 47 -15.56 13.10 12.60
CA GLN A 47 -15.29 12.92 11.17
C GLN A 47 -16.58 12.99 10.35
N LYS A 48 -17.64 12.26 10.76
CA LYS A 48 -18.93 12.30 10.08
C LYS A 48 -19.50 13.71 10.04
N GLN A 49 -19.48 14.43 11.16
CA GLN A 49 -19.94 15.82 11.21
C GLN A 49 -19.12 16.71 10.27
N PHE A 50 -17.80 16.56 10.27
CA PHE A 50 -16.93 17.31 9.38
C PHE A 50 -17.29 17.10 7.89
N TYR A 51 -17.51 15.85 7.48
CA TYR A 51 -17.91 15.53 6.10
C TYR A 51 -19.28 16.11 5.75
N ILE A 52 -20.26 16.05 6.66
CA ILE A 52 -21.58 16.68 6.47
C ILE A 52 -21.40 18.17 6.20
N GLU A 53 -20.74 18.90 7.11
CA GLU A 53 -20.51 20.35 6.96
C GLU A 53 -19.76 20.68 5.67
N MET A 54 -18.73 19.89 5.34
CA MET A 54 -17.93 20.10 4.15
C MET A 54 -18.75 19.91 2.87
N THR A 55 -19.56 18.84 2.80
CA THR A 55 -20.43 18.57 1.64
C THR A 55 -21.57 19.57 1.51
N SER A 56 -22.16 20.03 2.62
CA SER A 56 -23.19 21.08 2.59
C SER A 56 -22.67 22.45 2.15
N ASN A 57 -21.37 22.69 2.24
CA ASN A 57 -20.73 23.94 1.83
C ASN A 57 -19.88 23.79 0.55
N TYR A 58 -19.98 22.65 -0.14
CA TYR A 58 -19.08 22.24 -1.21
C TYR A 58 -18.93 23.29 -2.33
N GLU A 59 -20.06 23.83 -2.79
CA GLU A 59 -20.13 24.86 -3.84
C GLU A 59 -19.36 26.14 -3.50
N LYS A 60 -19.10 26.41 -2.21
CA LYS A 60 -18.38 27.61 -1.77
C LYS A 60 -16.87 27.53 -2.02
N PHE A 61 -16.32 26.34 -2.23
CA PHE A 61 -14.88 26.16 -2.33
C PHE A 61 -14.42 25.23 -3.47
N ILE A 62 -15.34 24.47 -4.07
CA ILE A 62 -15.11 23.69 -5.29
C ILE A 62 -16.32 23.85 -6.23
N ASP A 63 -16.12 24.54 -7.35
CA ASP A 63 -17.13 24.74 -8.40
C ASP A 63 -17.03 23.63 -9.47
N ASP A 64 -17.18 22.38 -9.04
CA ASP A 64 -17.08 21.19 -9.91
C ASP A 64 -17.69 19.97 -9.19
N ASN A 65 -18.51 19.17 -9.85
CA ASN A 65 -19.15 18.00 -9.25
C ASN A 65 -18.24 16.75 -9.14
N ILE A 66 -16.96 16.80 -9.56
CA ILE A 66 -16.09 15.60 -9.53
C ILE A 66 -15.94 14.96 -8.14
N LEU A 67 -15.95 15.74 -7.04
CA LEU A 67 -15.90 15.16 -5.68
C LEU A 67 -17.29 14.89 -5.08
N GLU A 68 -18.36 15.18 -5.81
CA GLU A 68 -19.72 14.92 -5.35
C GLU A 68 -19.89 13.43 -5.06
N ASN A 69 -20.42 13.09 -3.88
CA ASN A 69 -20.56 11.71 -3.39
C ASN A 69 -19.23 10.92 -3.25
N LYS A 70 -18.06 11.55 -3.44
CA LYS A 70 -16.74 10.93 -3.26
C LYS A 70 -16.10 11.23 -1.91
N LEU A 71 -16.63 12.21 -1.18
CA LEU A 71 -16.16 12.61 0.15
C LEU A 71 -16.99 11.93 1.23
N TYR A 72 -16.39 10.98 1.95
CA TYR A 72 -17.06 10.23 3.01
C TYR A 72 -16.05 9.65 4.01
N VAL A 73 -16.54 9.32 5.22
CA VAL A 73 -15.75 8.60 6.22
C VAL A 73 -15.47 7.17 5.72
N ILE A 74 -14.21 6.84 5.51
CA ILE A 74 -13.81 5.53 4.99
C ILE A 74 -13.92 4.50 6.12
N VAL A 75 -14.58 3.37 5.82
CA VAL A 75 -14.65 2.22 6.73
C VAL A 75 -13.26 1.80 7.18
N GLU A 76 -13.08 1.56 8.47
CA GLU A 76 -11.78 1.35 9.10
C GLU A 76 -10.89 0.32 8.40
N LYS A 77 -11.46 -0.84 8.00
CA LYS A 77 -10.73 -1.86 7.25
C LYS A 77 -10.08 -1.29 5.97
N TYR A 78 -10.86 -0.59 5.14
CA TYR A 78 -10.37 -0.04 3.88
C TYR A 78 -9.41 1.13 4.12
N PHE A 79 -9.68 1.95 5.14
CA PHE A 79 -8.76 3.01 5.55
C PHE A 79 -7.40 2.43 5.95
N ASN A 80 -7.37 1.36 6.74
CA ASN A 80 -6.12 0.72 7.17
C ASN A 80 -5.33 0.14 6.00
N ASN A 81 -6.01 -0.42 5.00
CA ASN A 81 -5.39 -0.91 3.77
C ASN A 81 -4.77 0.23 2.96
N MET A 82 -5.54 1.29 2.69
CA MET A 82 -5.03 2.46 1.98
C MET A 82 -3.90 3.14 2.74
N ASN A 83 -4.00 3.22 4.07
CA ASN A 83 -2.94 3.79 4.91
C ASN A 83 -1.65 2.97 4.84
N THR A 84 -1.74 1.65 4.68
CA THR A 84 -0.56 0.80 4.49
C THR A 84 0.16 1.17 3.19
N LEU A 85 -0.58 1.28 2.08
CA LEU A 85 -0.02 1.70 0.78
C LEU A 85 0.51 3.14 0.84
N TYR A 86 -0.21 4.05 1.49
CA TYR A 86 0.19 5.44 1.66
C TYR A 86 1.51 5.58 2.42
N GLN A 87 1.72 4.81 3.49
CA GLN A 87 2.97 4.83 4.23
C GLN A 87 4.14 4.38 3.34
N LEU A 88 3.98 3.30 2.57
CA LEU A 88 5.01 2.84 1.63
C LEU A 88 5.29 3.90 0.55
N TYR A 89 4.26 4.53 -0.03
CA TYR A 89 4.44 5.63 -0.99
C TYR A 89 5.17 6.82 -0.35
N LYS A 90 4.78 7.20 0.86
CA LYS A 90 5.40 8.30 1.59
C LYS A 90 6.89 8.03 1.85
N MET A 91 7.25 6.79 2.16
CA MET A 91 8.64 6.37 2.29
C MET A 91 9.44 6.59 1.01
N LEU A 92 8.88 6.21 -0.14
CA LEU A 92 9.57 6.33 -1.43
C LEU A 92 9.67 7.76 -1.97
N TYR A 93 8.59 8.54 -1.85
CA TYR A 93 8.47 9.83 -2.55
C TYR A 93 8.58 11.04 -1.64
N SER A 94 8.61 10.85 -0.33
CA SER A 94 8.82 11.92 0.65
C SER A 94 9.77 11.49 1.79
N PRO A 95 10.94 10.88 1.47
CA PRO A 95 11.85 10.34 2.49
C PRO A 95 12.37 11.42 3.45
N SER A 96 12.48 12.66 2.99
CA SER A 96 12.87 13.81 3.82
C SER A 96 11.92 14.07 4.99
N GLU A 97 10.65 13.67 4.90
CA GLU A 97 9.67 13.82 5.99
C GLU A 97 9.83 12.78 7.10
N LEU A 98 10.55 11.68 6.85
CA LEU A 98 10.61 10.52 7.74
C LEU A 98 11.90 10.44 8.57
N LYS A 99 12.82 11.40 8.40
CA LYS A 99 14.06 11.55 9.17
C LYS A 99 14.99 10.33 9.16
N TYR A 100 14.88 9.45 8.17
CA TYR A 100 15.83 8.34 8.05
C TYR A 100 17.23 8.88 7.78
N LYS A 101 18.21 8.39 8.54
CA LYS A 101 19.63 8.75 8.39
C LYS A 101 20.45 7.64 7.74
N LYS A 102 19.95 6.41 7.77
CA LYS A 102 20.61 5.20 7.25
C LYS A 102 19.64 4.42 6.36
N CYS A 103 20.18 3.80 5.32
CA CYS A 103 19.39 2.94 4.43
C CYS A 103 18.81 1.73 5.17
N ASP A 104 19.55 1.14 6.11
CA ASP A 104 19.08 -0.02 6.89
C ASP A 104 17.82 0.32 7.70
N ASP A 105 17.82 1.44 8.43
CA ASP A 105 16.65 1.90 9.19
C ASP A 105 15.42 2.10 8.29
N PHE A 106 15.63 2.72 7.12
CA PHE A 106 14.59 2.89 6.11
C PHE A 106 14.06 1.53 5.61
N MET A 107 14.97 0.61 5.30
CA MET A 107 14.63 -0.70 4.77
C MET A 107 13.89 -1.54 5.82
N ASP A 108 14.32 -1.53 7.08
CA ASP A 108 13.66 -2.28 8.15
C ASP A 108 12.20 -1.86 8.33
N ASP A 109 11.92 -0.55 8.37
CA ASP A 109 10.55 -0.03 8.45
C ASP A 109 9.74 -0.32 7.18
N PHE A 110 10.37 -0.20 6.00
CA PHE A 110 9.69 -0.48 4.73
C PHE A 110 9.25 -1.94 4.68
N LYS A 111 10.17 -2.84 5.04
CA LYS A 111 9.96 -4.28 5.11
C LYS A 111 8.86 -4.64 6.11
N LYS A 112 8.86 -4.01 7.28
CA LYS A 112 7.84 -4.21 8.31
C LYS A 112 6.44 -3.88 7.79
N ILE A 113 6.25 -2.68 7.23
CA ILE A 113 4.96 -2.21 6.72
C ILE A 113 4.50 -3.08 5.54
N TYR A 114 5.41 -3.40 4.62
CA TYR A 114 5.12 -4.24 3.45
C TYR A 114 4.66 -5.65 3.89
N ASN A 115 5.37 -6.29 4.81
CA ASN A 115 5.03 -7.62 5.32
C ASN A 115 3.71 -7.64 6.10
N GLU A 116 3.42 -6.59 6.90
CA GLU A 116 2.11 -6.45 7.55
C GLU A 116 0.97 -6.32 6.53
N GLY A 117 1.17 -5.55 5.45
CA GLY A 117 0.22 -5.44 4.36
C GLY A 117 -0.04 -6.78 3.66
N LEU A 118 1.02 -7.54 3.41
CA LEU A 118 0.92 -8.85 2.79
C LEU A 118 0.19 -9.86 3.67
N LYS A 119 0.48 -9.91 4.97
CA LYS A 119 -0.28 -10.72 5.93
C LYS A 119 -1.78 -10.41 5.83
N LYS A 120 -2.16 -9.14 5.74
CA LYS A 120 -3.57 -8.73 5.55
C LYS A 120 -4.12 -9.21 4.21
N CYS A 121 -3.37 -9.06 3.11
CA CYS A 121 -3.76 -9.56 1.80
C CYS A 121 -4.04 -11.07 1.83
N TYR A 122 -3.19 -11.88 2.46
CA TYR A 122 -3.31 -13.34 2.47
C TYR A 122 -4.31 -13.89 3.47
N LEU A 123 -4.31 -13.37 4.70
CA LEU A 123 -5.19 -13.84 5.76
C LEU A 123 -6.62 -13.36 5.58
N HIS A 124 -6.81 -12.16 5.03
CA HIS A 124 -8.13 -11.55 4.87
C HIS A 124 -8.65 -11.54 3.42
N GLY A 125 -7.85 -12.02 2.46
CA GLY A 125 -8.23 -12.14 1.04
C GLY A 125 -8.48 -10.78 0.37
N ASP A 126 -7.78 -9.74 0.79
CA ASP A 126 -7.97 -8.38 0.27
C ASP A 126 -7.18 -8.17 -1.03
N THR A 127 -7.81 -8.50 -2.15
CA THR A 127 -7.20 -8.46 -3.49
C THR A 127 -6.76 -7.05 -3.90
N ASN A 128 -7.49 -6.01 -3.48
CA ASN A 128 -7.14 -4.61 -3.77
C ASN A 128 -5.86 -4.19 -3.07
N LEU A 129 -5.70 -4.55 -1.78
CA LEU A 129 -4.44 -4.34 -1.06
C LEU A 129 -3.30 -5.13 -1.72
N GLY A 130 -3.54 -6.39 -2.11
CA GLY A 130 -2.57 -7.21 -2.82
C GLY A 130 -2.07 -6.57 -4.12
N ASN A 131 -2.98 -6.11 -4.99
CA ASN A 131 -2.64 -5.44 -6.25
C ASN A 131 -1.83 -4.15 -6.00
N GLY A 132 -2.17 -3.40 -4.94
CA GLY A 132 -1.38 -2.24 -4.51
C GLY A 132 0.05 -2.62 -4.12
N LEU A 133 0.20 -3.68 -3.33
CA LEU A 133 1.51 -4.20 -2.90
C LEU A 133 2.34 -4.76 -4.06
N GLU A 134 1.73 -5.30 -5.12
CA GLU A 134 2.43 -5.71 -6.34
C GLU A 134 3.21 -4.57 -6.99
N SER A 135 2.65 -3.36 -6.95
CA SER A 135 3.32 -2.18 -7.50
C SER A 135 4.62 -1.87 -6.75
N PHE A 136 4.64 -2.12 -5.44
CA PHE A 136 5.84 -1.95 -4.62
C PHE A 136 6.87 -3.04 -4.87
N LYS A 137 6.45 -4.30 -5.07
CA LYS A 137 7.33 -5.39 -5.52
C LYS A 137 8.04 -5.00 -6.82
N LYS A 138 7.30 -4.51 -7.82
CA LYS A 138 7.86 -4.05 -9.11
C LYS A 138 8.81 -2.85 -8.96
N ILE A 139 8.48 -1.88 -8.10
CA ILE A 139 9.38 -0.75 -7.81
C ILE A 139 10.69 -1.24 -7.21
N TYR A 140 10.60 -2.20 -6.28
CA TYR A 140 11.76 -2.82 -5.67
C TYR A 140 12.62 -3.56 -6.71
N GLU A 141 12.02 -4.48 -7.47
CA GLU A 141 12.70 -5.34 -8.43
C GLU A 141 13.34 -4.58 -9.60
N SER A 142 12.79 -3.40 -9.94
CA SER A 142 13.33 -2.55 -11.02
C SER A 142 14.49 -1.66 -10.58
N ASN A 143 15.12 -1.92 -9.41
CA ASN A 143 16.19 -1.12 -8.81
C ASN A 143 15.88 0.37 -8.68
N LYS A 144 14.59 0.79 -8.75
CA LYS A 144 14.21 2.19 -8.62
C LYS A 144 14.43 2.75 -7.21
N LEU A 145 14.70 1.89 -6.24
CA LEU A 145 15.13 2.25 -4.89
C LEU A 145 16.54 2.85 -4.85
N GLU A 146 17.40 2.54 -5.82
CA GLU A 146 18.73 3.15 -5.95
C GLU A 146 18.65 4.67 -6.20
N LYS A 147 17.48 5.18 -6.62
CA LYS A 147 17.23 6.62 -6.77
C LYS A 147 16.92 7.31 -5.45
N LEU A 148 16.70 6.57 -4.36
CA LEU A 148 16.67 7.15 -3.03
C LEU A 148 18.10 7.51 -2.65
N THR A 149 18.39 8.81 -2.61
CA THR A 149 19.70 9.35 -2.24
C THR A 149 20.26 8.79 -0.93
N LEU A 150 19.38 8.29 -0.06
CA LEU A 150 19.70 7.64 1.22
C LEU A 150 20.36 6.26 1.09
N CYS A 151 20.15 5.57 -0.04
CA CYS A 151 20.61 4.21 -0.31
C CYS A 151 21.65 4.15 -1.45
N ASN A 152 22.41 5.24 -1.64
CA ASN A 152 23.52 5.29 -2.60
C ASN A 152 24.68 4.40 -2.14
N GLY A 153 24.75 3.17 -2.63
CA GLY A 153 25.82 2.21 -2.36
C GLY A 153 25.58 0.87 -3.05
N PRO A 154 26.61 0.03 -3.27
CA PRO A 154 26.55 -1.10 -4.22
C PRO A 154 25.69 -2.30 -3.79
N LYS A 155 24.94 -2.24 -2.70
CA LYS A 155 23.97 -3.29 -2.32
C LYS A 155 22.77 -2.70 -1.59
N VAL A 156 21.71 -2.38 -2.32
CA VAL A 156 20.38 -2.26 -1.72
C VAL A 156 20.05 -3.64 -1.10
N PRO A 157 19.73 -3.74 0.20
CA PRO A 157 19.40 -5.01 0.82
C PRO A 157 18.21 -5.65 0.12
N THR A 158 18.31 -6.93 -0.27
CA THR A 158 17.22 -7.71 -0.90
C THR A 158 15.90 -7.49 -0.17
N LEU A 159 14.82 -7.28 -0.93
CA LEU A 159 13.46 -7.25 -0.40
C LEU A 159 13.29 -8.59 0.31
N PRO A 160 12.77 -8.62 1.54
CA PRO A 160 12.50 -9.86 2.20
C PRO A 160 11.56 -10.63 1.27
N GLU A 161 12.02 -11.80 0.86
CA GLU A 161 11.10 -12.84 0.48
C GLU A 161 10.15 -13.03 1.66
N LEU A 162 8.89 -13.21 1.30
CA LEU A 162 7.83 -13.30 2.27
C LEU A 162 8.07 -14.53 3.13
N SER A 163 8.74 -14.33 4.26
CA SER A 163 8.88 -15.29 5.33
C SER A 163 7.49 -15.44 5.94
N LEU A 164 6.64 -16.26 5.31
CA LEU A 164 5.38 -16.78 5.84
C LEU A 164 5.62 -17.72 7.04
N VAL A 165 6.77 -17.62 7.71
CA VAL A 165 7.33 -18.65 8.59
C VAL A 165 6.49 -18.89 9.84
N ASP A 166 5.56 -18.00 10.20
CA ASP A 166 4.74 -18.18 11.40
C ASP A 166 3.26 -18.49 11.16
N THR A 167 2.85 -19.01 10.00
CA THR A 167 1.50 -19.59 9.90
C THR A 167 1.50 -21.03 10.40
N LYS A 168 1.42 -21.23 11.72
CA LYS A 168 0.89 -22.47 12.33
C LYS A 168 -0.57 -22.76 11.94
N HIS A 169 -1.20 -21.88 11.15
CA HIS A 169 -2.55 -22.05 10.65
C HIS A 169 -2.56 -22.48 9.18
N ASN A 170 -2.50 -23.79 8.99
CA ASN A 170 -2.75 -24.50 7.72
C ASN A 170 -4.18 -24.34 7.15
N ASN A 171 -4.95 -23.36 7.61
CA ASN A 171 -6.35 -23.24 7.22
C ASN A 171 -6.61 -22.01 6.35
N LYS A 172 -6.64 -22.28 5.04
CA LYS A 172 -7.40 -21.57 4.00
C LYS A 172 -6.89 -20.17 3.62
N LEU A 173 -5.67 -20.13 3.05
CA LEU A 173 -5.18 -19.02 2.24
C LEU A 173 -6.17 -18.76 1.09
N LYS A 174 -6.69 -17.53 0.96
CA LYS A 174 -7.55 -17.13 -0.16
C LYS A 174 -6.70 -16.44 -1.25
N LYS A 175 -6.93 -16.87 -2.50
CA LYS A 175 -6.09 -16.63 -3.69
C LYS A 175 -5.90 -15.14 -4.03
N SER A 176 -4.65 -14.71 -4.12
CA SER A 176 -4.16 -13.54 -4.88
C SER A 176 -2.94 -14.01 -5.68
N ASN A 177 -2.64 -13.44 -6.85
CA ASN A 177 -1.54 -13.90 -7.72
C ASN A 177 -0.18 -13.86 -7.02
N ILE A 178 0.06 -12.81 -6.23
CA ILE A 178 1.27 -12.69 -5.39
C ILE A 178 1.28 -13.75 -4.28
N ALA A 179 0.11 -14.19 -3.80
CA ALA A 179 0.01 -15.29 -2.83
C ALA A 179 0.47 -16.60 -3.46
N SER A 180 0.01 -16.88 -4.68
CA SER A 180 0.39 -18.09 -5.40
C SER A 180 1.87 -18.11 -5.76
N GLU A 181 2.45 -17.00 -6.24
CA GLU A 181 3.87 -16.93 -6.59
C GLU A 181 4.78 -17.20 -5.39
N LEU A 182 4.46 -16.62 -4.23
CA LEU A 182 5.29 -16.78 -3.03
C LEU A 182 5.10 -18.12 -2.34
N LEU A 183 3.92 -18.74 -2.50
CA LEU A 183 3.74 -20.14 -2.11
C LEU A 183 4.55 -21.07 -3.01
N GLN A 184 4.58 -20.83 -4.34
CA GLN A 184 5.38 -21.63 -5.28
C GLN A 184 6.88 -21.56 -4.96
N TYR A 185 7.41 -20.37 -4.65
CA TYR A 185 8.82 -20.19 -4.27
C TYR A 185 9.23 -21.03 -3.05
N LYS A 186 8.31 -21.18 -2.07
CA LYS A 186 8.55 -22.03 -0.88
C LYS A 186 8.58 -23.52 -1.22
N TYR A 187 7.81 -23.96 -2.22
CA TYR A 187 7.80 -25.37 -2.65
C TYR A 187 8.98 -25.72 -3.57
N GLU A 188 9.45 -24.78 -4.39
CA GLU A 188 10.64 -24.98 -5.25
C GLU A 188 11.94 -25.09 -4.43
N TYR A 189 12.08 -24.32 -3.34
CA TYR A 189 13.22 -24.46 -2.40
C TYR A 189 13.07 -25.59 -1.38
N SER A 190 11.95 -26.34 -1.39
CA SER A 190 11.73 -27.52 -0.55
C SER A 190 11.88 -28.84 -1.32
N MET A 191 12.34 -28.80 -2.57
CA MET A 191 12.72 -29.99 -3.35
C MET A 191 14.17 -30.40 -3.06
N ASP A 192 14.53 -30.56 -1.79
CA ASP A 192 15.58 -31.51 -1.45
C ASP A 192 14.98 -32.91 -1.65
N ASN A 193 15.39 -33.53 -2.75
CA ASN A 193 14.99 -34.87 -3.19
C ASN A 193 14.86 -35.83 -2.00
N LEU A 194 13.63 -36.28 -1.70
CA LEU A 194 13.45 -37.51 -0.93
C LEU A 194 14.11 -38.64 -1.74
N PRO A 195 15.06 -39.41 -1.16
CA PRO A 195 15.68 -40.49 -1.88
C PRO A 195 14.63 -41.52 -2.28
N LYS A 196 14.75 -42.05 -3.51
CA LYS A 196 13.92 -43.17 -3.98
C LYS A 196 14.08 -44.35 -3.02
N ILE A 197 12.97 -44.74 -2.40
CA ILE A 197 12.87 -46.03 -1.72
C ILE A 197 12.75 -47.07 -2.83
N ASN A 198 13.82 -47.83 -3.07
CA ASN A 198 13.74 -49.08 -3.82
C ASN A 198 13.44 -50.20 -2.82
N ASP A 199 12.23 -50.74 -2.88
CA ASP A 199 11.89 -51.96 -2.16
C ASP A 199 12.51 -53.16 -2.88
N ASN A 200 13.75 -53.48 -2.54
CA ASN A 200 14.33 -54.79 -2.80
C ASN A 200 14.22 -55.63 -1.51
N TYR A 201 13.18 -56.46 -1.43
CA TYR A 201 13.18 -57.60 -0.52
C TYR A 201 13.29 -58.89 -1.35
N VAL A 202 14.29 -59.68 -0.97
CA VAL A 202 14.66 -61.02 -1.46
C VAL A 202 13.55 -62.02 -1.20
#